data_AF-A0A158GV14-F1
#
_entry.id   AF-A0A158GV14-F1
#
_cell.length_a   1.000
_cell.length_b   1.000
_cell.length_c   1.000
_cell.angle_alpha   90.00
_cell.angle_beta   90.00
_cell.angle_gamma   90.00
#
_symmetry.space_group_name_H-M   'P 1'
#
loop_
_entity.id
_entity.type
_entity.pdbx_description
1 polymer ?
#
loop_
_entity_poly.entity_id
_entity_poly.type
_entity_poly.pdbx_seq_one_letter_code
_entity_poly.pdbx_strand_id
1 'polypeptide(L)'
;MNTLSSAAHHTGLRSHEDGAAADALSTSTSLMAVRNLHKWYSGVHALKGASLDFKRGEVVGLLGDNGAGKSTLIKILSGVHRPDEGEILFQGRPVRIPTRSDRDALIEYRMEG
;
A
#
# COMPACT_ATOMS: atom_id res chain seq x y z
N MET A 1 -21.15 -5.11 -6.33
CA MET A 1 -20.56 -5.22 -4.97
C MET A 1 -19.20 -5.89 -5.06
N ASN A 2 -18.17 -5.31 -4.43
CA ASN A 2 -17.15 -6.02 -3.64
C ASN A 2 -16.09 -5.00 -3.19
N THR A 3 -16.26 -4.57 -1.94
CA THR A 3 -15.33 -3.74 -1.17
C THR A 3 -14.44 -4.70 -0.40
N LEU A 4 -13.11 -4.57 -0.50
CA LEU A 4 -12.19 -5.29 0.38
C LEU A 4 -12.25 -4.59 1.74
N SER A 5 -13.20 -5.01 2.59
CA SER A 5 -13.15 -4.68 4.00
C SER A 5 -12.01 -5.49 4.62
N SER A 6 -11.01 -4.79 5.13
CA SER A 6 -9.88 -5.37 5.86
C SER A 6 -10.37 -6.19 7.05
N ALA A 7 -10.08 -7.49 7.04
CA ALA A 7 -10.12 -8.33 8.22
C ALA A 7 -8.76 -9.02 8.34
N ALA A 8 -7.78 -8.28 8.87
CA ALA A 8 -6.53 -8.85 9.34
C ALA A 8 -6.87 -9.70 10.58
N HIS A 9 -6.97 -11.02 10.42
CA HIS A 9 -7.19 -11.92 11.55
C HIS A 9 -5.88 -12.14 12.32
N HIS A 10 -5.89 -11.71 13.57
CA HIS A 10 -4.89 -12.03 14.59
C HIS A 10 -5.47 -13.08 15.53
N THR A 11 -4.75 -14.19 15.72
CA THR A 11 -4.98 -15.09 16.84
C THR A 11 -4.33 -14.47 18.08
N GLY A 12 -5.13 -13.75 18.84
CA GLY A 12 -4.83 -13.33 20.20
C GLY A 12 -6.05 -12.69 20.85
N LEU A 13 -6.39 -13.23 22.00
CA LEU A 13 -7.56 -12.90 22.79
C LEU A 13 -7.41 -11.50 23.42
N ARG A 14 -8.39 -10.60 23.24
CA ARG A 14 -8.85 -9.61 24.24
C ARG A 14 -10.07 -8.83 23.75
N SER A 15 -11.04 -8.73 24.66
CA SER A 15 -12.40 -8.23 24.48
C SER A 15 -12.53 -6.71 24.69
N HIS A 16 -13.71 -6.21 24.29
CA HIS A 16 -14.42 -4.99 24.72
C HIS A 16 -14.15 -3.63 24.02
N GLU A 17 -15.16 -3.25 23.21
CA GLU A 17 -15.97 -2.02 23.27
C GLU A 17 -15.42 -0.63 22.87
N ASP A 18 -16.32 0.08 22.17
CA ASP A 18 -16.48 1.53 21.98
C ASP A 18 -15.66 2.33 20.96
N GLY A 19 -16.41 2.90 20.00
CA GLY A 19 -16.61 4.35 19.97
C GLY A 19 -15.52 5.20 19.32
N ALA A 20 -15.70 5.48 18.03
CA ALA A 20 -15.49 6.78 17.38
C ALA A 20 -14.53 7.80 18.04
N ALA A 21 -13.25 7.45 18.22
CA ALA A 21 -12.19 8.41 18.57
C ALA A 21 -10.76 7.86 18.31
N ALA A 22 -10.57 7.03 17.28
CA ALA A 22 -9.30 6.30 17.08
C ALA A 22 -8.29 6.99 16.13
N ASP A 23 -8.48 8.25 15.74
CA ASP A 23 -7.73 8.88 14.64
C ASP A 23 -6.46 9.64 15.05
N ALA A 24 -5.95 9.49 16.29
CA ALA A 24 -4.85 10.35 16.76
C ALA A 24 -3.67 9.71 17.51
N LEU A 25 -3.70 8.43 17.93
CA LEU A 25 -2.66 7.94 18.86
C LEU A 25 -2.12 6.51 18.63
N SER A 26 -2.35 5.89 17.47
CA SER A 26 -1.67 4.63 17.14
C SER A 26 -0.28 4.86 16.54
N THR A 27 0.60 5.59 17.23
CA THR A 27 2.04 5.61 16.93
C THR A 27 2.72 4.34 17.46
N SER A 28 2.15 3.16 17.15
CA SER A 28 2.96 1.95 17.09
C SER A 28 3.72 2.02 15.77
N THR A 29 4.91 2.63 15.79
CA THR A 29 5.77 3.02 14.65
C THR A 29 5.57 2.21 13.36
N SER A 30 4.60 2.59 12.55
CA SER A 30 4.49 2.09 11.17
C SER A 30 5.75 2.50 10.42
N LEU A 31 6.49 1.51 9.93
CA LEU A 31 7.68 1.76 9.12
C LEU A 31 7.27 2.24 7.73
N MET A 32 6.22 1.64 7.18
CA MET A 32 5.62 2.01 5.90
C MET A 32 4.11 2.01 6.05
N ALA A 33 3.42 2.90 5.33
CA ALA A 33 1.98 2.87 5.22
C ALA A 33 1.57 3.17 3.78
N VAL A 34 0.46 2.59 3.36
CA VAL A 34 -0.23 2.94 2.13
C VAL A 34 -1.58 3.54 2.50
N ARG A 35 -1.95 4.62 1.82
CA ARG A 35 -3.19 5.36 2.07
C ARG A 35 -3.95 5.54 0.78
N ASN A 36 -5.15 4.94 0.76
CA ASN A 36 -6.11 5.03 -0.32
C ASN A 36 -5.47 4.81 -1.71
N LEU A 37 -4.70 3.73 -1.88
CA LEU A 37 -4.05 3.47 -3.17
C LEU A 37 -5.06 2.95 -4.20
N HIS A 38 -5.04 3.58 -5.37
CA HIS A 38 -5.80 3.11 -6.53
C HIS A 38 -4.90 2.75 -7.70
N LYS A 39 -5.37 1.79 -8.51
CA LYS A 39 -4.74 1.42 -9.78
C LYS A 39 -5.76 0.98 -10.81
N TRP A 40 -5.64 1.54 -12.00
CA TRP A 40 -6.38 1.12 -13.19
C TRP A 40 -5.44 0.55 -14.25
N TYR A 41 -5.94 -0.41 -15.02
CA TYR A 41 -5.29 -0.96 -16.21
C TYR A 41 -6.32 -1.02 -17.33
N SER A 42 -6.12 -0.28 -18.42
CA SER A 42 -6.95 -0.35 -19.63
C SER A 42 -8.46 -0.42 -19.34
N GLY A 43 -8.96 0.47 -18.46
CA GLY A 43 -10.37 0.52 -18.06
C GLY A 43 -10.77 -0.36 -16.87
N VAL A 44 -9.91 -1.26 -16.40
CA VAL A 44 -10.16 -2.11 -15.21
C VAL A 44 -9.61 -1.46 -13.96
N HIS A 45 -10.46 -1.22 -12.96
CA HIS A 45 -10.05 -0.73 -11.63
C HIS A 45 -9.52 -1.87 -10.77
N ALA A 46 -8.23 -2.16 -10.89
CA ALA A 46 -7.58 -3.33 -10.33
C ALA A 46 -7.18 -3.22 -8.85
N LEU A 47 -6.97 -2.02 -8.33
CA LEU A 47 -6.78 -1.78 -6.88
C LEU A 47 -7.69 -0.62 -6.48
N LYS A 48 -8.55 -0.84 -5.48
CA LYS A 48 -9.66 0.07 -5.14
C LYS A 48 -9.52 0.61 -3.71
N GLY A 49 -8.76 1.68 -3.53
CA GLY A 49 -8.63 2.39 -2.25
C GLY A 49 -7.97 1.56 -1.15
N ALA A 50 -6.82 0.94 -1.43
CA ALA A 50 -6.14 0.11 -0.44
C ALA A 50 -5.41 0.97 0.61
N SER A 51 -5.69 0.72 1.90
CA SER A 51 -5.05 1.37 3.05
C SER A 51 -4.55 0.33 4.04
N LEU A 52 -3.24 0.30 4.28
CA LEU A 52 -2.57 -0.67 5.17
C LEU A 52 -1.35 -0.04 5.84
N ASP A 53 -0.99 -0.55 7.02
CA ASP A 53 0.20 -0.19 7.77
C ASP A 53 1.14 -1.39 7.86
N PHE A 54 2.44 -1.15 7.76
CA PHE A 54 3.49 -2.15 7.86
C PHE A 54 4.49 -1.74 8.94
N LYS A 55 4.63 -2.59 9.96
CA LYS A 55 5.61 -2.38 11.04
C LYS A 55 6.95 -3.01 10.68
N ARG A 56 8.01 -2.56 11.36
CA ARG A 56 9.35 -3.13 11.19
C ARG A 56 9.36 -4.60 11.62
N GLY A 57 9.90 -5.48 10.77
CA GLY A 57 10.02 -6.92 11.06
C GLY A 57 8.71 -7.70 10.92
N GLU A 58 7.65 -7.06 10.43
CA GLU A 58 6.35 -7.70 10.23
C GLU A 58 6.33 -8.51 8.93
N VAL A 59 5.71 -9.69 8.99
CA VAL A 59 5.37 -10.50 7.81
C VAL A 59 3.87 -10.39 7.60
N VAL A 60 3.47 -9.74 6.50
CA VAL A 60 2.05 -9.51 6.17
C VAL A 60 1.59 -10.49 5.10
N GLY A 61 0.51 -11.23 5.39
CA GLY A 61 -0.20 -12.05 4.40
C GLY A 61 -1.31 -11.26 3.71
N LEU A 62 -1.32 -11.23 2.37
CA LEU A 62 -2.42 -10.66 1.59
C LEU A 62 -3.38 -11.75 1.15
N LEU A 63 -4.60 -11.73 1.68
CA LEU A 63 -5.66 -12.70 1.36
C LEU A 63 -6.80 -12.04 0.58
N GLY A 64 -7.54 -12.84 -0.17
CA GLY A 64 -8.68 -12.41 -0.98
C GLY A 64 -8.79 -13.18 -2.29
N ASP A 65 -9.89 -13.03 -2.99
CA ASP A 65 -10.15 -13.76 -4.24
C ASP A 65 -9.26 -13.32 -5.41
N ASN A 66 -9.29 -14.10 -6.48
CA ASN A 66 -8.68 -13.71 -7.75
C ASN A 66 -9.35 -12.42 -8.24
N GLY A 67 -8.53 -11.42 -8.59
CA GLY A 67 -9.01 -10.10 -8.99
C GLY A 67 -9.15 -9.08 -7.85
N ALA A 68 -8.93 -9.46 -6.59
CA ALA A 68 -8.94 -8.52 -5.45
C ALA A 68 -7.78 -7.48 -5.46
N GLY A 69 -6.92 -7.45 -6.47
CA GLY A 69 -5.84 -6.44 -6.54
C GLY A 69 -4.60 -6.75 -5.70
N LYS A 70 -4.49 -7.92 -5.08
CA LYS A 70 -3.31 -8.33 -4.28
C LYS A 70 -1.99 -8.20 -5.05
N SER A 71 -1.91 -8.81 -6.23
CA SER A 71 -0.72 -8.72 -7.09
C SER A 71 -0.47 -7.29 -7.57
N THR A 72 -1.52 -6.49 -7.71
CA THR A 72 -1.42 -5.07 -8.08
C THR A 72 -0.76 -4.26 -6.96
N LEU A 73 -1.20 -4.46 -5.71
CA LEU A 73 -0.56 -3.85 -4.54
C LEU A 73 0.91 -4.25 -4.43
N ILE A 74 1.23 -5.54 -4.61
CA ILE A 74 2.62 -6.03 -4.60
C ILE A 74 3.45 -5.34 -5.70
N LYS A 75 2.96 -5.26 -6.94
CA LYS A 75 3.67 -4.59 -8.04
C LYS A 75 3.91 -3.10 -7.78
N ILE A 76 3.00 -2.45 -7.07
CA ILE A 76 3.18 -1.04 -6.68
C ILE A 76 4.28 -0.93 -5.63
N LEU A 77 4.18 -1.72 -4.55
CA LEU A 77 5.16 -1.71 -3.47
C LEU A 77 6.56 -2.16 -3.92
N SER A 78 6.65 -3.00 -4.95
CA SER A 78 7.92 -3.44 -5.54
C SER A 78 8.46 -2.49 -6.62
N GLY A 79 7.79 -1.36 -6.89
CA GLY A 79 8.22 -0.40 -7.90
C GLY A 79 8.10 -0.89 -9.35
N VAL A 80 7.27 -1.89 -9.62
CA VAL A 80 6.96 -2.32 -10.99
C VAL A 80 5.95 -1.37 -11.63
N HIS A 81 5.00 -0.88 -10.84
CA HIS A 81 4.00 0.09 -11.29
C HIS A 81 3.85 1.24 -10.30
N ARG A 82 3.39 2.38 -10.79
CA ARG A 82 2.94 3.49 -9.94
C ARG A 82 1.47 3.32 -9.59
N PRO A 83 1.05 3.71 -8.37
CA PRO A 83 -0.36 3.95 -8.12
C PRO A 83 -0.82 5.13 -8.99
N ASP A 84 -2.09 5.14 -9.34
CA ASP A 84 -2.69 6.26 -10.08
C ASP A 84 -3.25 7.32 -9.11
N GLU A 85 -3.68 6.89 -7.91
CA GLU A 85 -4.09 7.77 -6.81
C GLU A 85 -3.62 7.20 -5.45
N GLY A 86 -3.63 8.07 -4.44
CA GLY A 86 -3.20 7.77 -3.08
C GLY A 86 -1.71 7.99 -2.85
N GLU A 87 -1.24 7.63 -1.65
CA GLU A 87 0.15 7.86 -1.25
C GLU A 87 0.77 6.68 -0.50
N ILE A 88 2.11 6.64 -0.55
CA ILE A 88 2.94 5.72 0.21
C ILE A 88 3.77 6.56 1.17
N LEU A 89 3.70 6.21 2.44
CA LEU A 89 4.43 6.86 3.53
C LEU A 89 5.53 5.92 4.01
N PHE A 90 6.73 6.45 4.26
CA PHE A 90 7.79 5.77 4.98
C PHE A 90 8.14 6.58 6.21
N GLN A 91 7.99 5.98 7.39
CA GLN A 91 8.17 6.65 8.68
C GLN A 91 7.36 7.96 8.77
N GLY A 92 6.12 7.93 8.28
CA GLY A 92 5.21 9.08 8.26
C GLY A 92 5.50 10.14 7.19
N ARG A 93 6.50 9.94 6.33
CA ARG A 93 6.84 10.89 5.25
C ARG A 93 6.42 10.34 3.89
N PRO A 94 5.76 11.14 3.02
CA PRO A 94 5.45 10.74 1.66
C PRO A 94 6.71 10.36 0.90
N VAL A 95 6.68 9.20 0.26
CA VAL A 95 7.77 8.70 -0.58
C VAL A 95 7.25 8.26 -1.93
N ARG A 96 8.12 8.36 -2.93
CA ARG A 96 7.89 7.77 -4.25
C ARG A 96 8.78 6.56 -4.41
N ILE A 97 8.18 5.41 -4.70
CA ILE A 97 8.94 4.21 -5.05
C ILE A 97 9.39 4.36 -6.51
N PRO A 98 10.70 4.39 -6.80
CA PRO A 98 11.19 4.55 -8.16
C PRO A 98 10.87 3.31 -8.99
N THR A 99 10.34 3.55 -10.19
CA THR A 99 10.09 2.48 -11.15
C THR A 99 11.34 2.13 -11.94
N ARG A 100 11.29 1.01 -12.68
CA ARG A 100 12.35 0.68 -13.63
C ARG A 100 12.57 1.79 -14.65
N SER A 101 11.50 2.29 -15.26
CA SER A 101 11.57 3.38 -16.24
C SER A 101 12.19 4.66 -15.70
N ASP A 102 12.01 4.96 -14.40
CA ASP A 102 12.67 6.12 -13.78
C ASP A 102 14.17 5.98 -13.68
N ARG A 103 14.65 4.74 -13.46
CA ARG A 103 16.08 4.45 -13.38
C ARG A 103 16.71 4.48 -14.75
N ASP A 104 16.01 3.93 -15.75
CA ASP A 104 16.49 3.90 -17.14
C ASP A 104 16.64 5.34 -17.68
N ALA A 105 15.64 6.21 -17.46
CA ALA A 105 15.70 7.62 -17.86
C ALA A 105 16.84 8.41 -17.17
N LEU A 106 17.16 8.09 -15.90
CA LEU A 106 18.26 8.72 -15.18
C LEU A 106 19.64 8.33 -15.75
N ILE A 107 19.76 7.10 -16.23
CA ILE A 107 21.00 6.60 -16.85
C ILE A 107 21.19 7.27 -18.21
N GLU A 108 20.13 7.33 -19.03
CA GLU A 108 20.17 8.03 -20.33
C GLU A 108 20.60 9.50 -20.17
N TYR A 109 19.98 10.24 -19.25
CA TYR A 109 20.33 11.65 -18.99
C TYR A 109 21.79 11.85 -18.54
N ARG A 110 22.40 10.88 -17.85
CA ARG A 110 23.80 10.97 -17.40
C ARG A 110 24.80 10.67 -18.52
N MET A 111 24.38 10.03 -19.61
CA MET A 111 25.26 9.66 -20.73
C MET A 111 25.30 10.73 -21.82
N GLU A 112 24.38 11.69 -21.80
CA GLU A 112 24.25 12.77 -22.79
C GLU A 112 24.83 14.13 -22.33
N GLY A 113 25.50 14.18 -21.18
CA GLY A 113 26.20 15.36 -20.65
C GLY A 113 27.64 15.06 -20.26
#